data_AF-A0A126T8L7-F1
#
_entry.id   AF-A0A126T8L7-F1
#
_cell.length_a   1.000
_cell.length_b   1.000
_cell.length_c   1.000
_cell.angle_alpha   90.00
_cell.angle_beta   90.00
_cell.angle_gamma   90.00
#
_symmetry.space_group_name_H-M   'P 1'
#
loop_
_entity.id
_entity.type
_entity.pdbx_description
1 polymer ?
#
loop_
_entity_poly.entity_id
_entity_poly.type
_entity_poly.pdbx_seq_one_letter_code
_entity_poly.pdbx_strand_id
1 'polypeptide(L)'
;MSDARTRLDKINTRIRNNPVLSLLIAVSTLVIGLSTFTNATRNLMDLFSGAEQRPAINGLWQAQVSYDWPNADYQESFNFAGSDTQLYGSASFTGSMNGILEGAIAGDTLRFITKTPESLGSGPAQEAIHRYQGKIVGDEIEFVMQTEGGYSAHVPIEFTAKRNSNPPPTQPAPN
;
A
#
# COMPACT_ATOMS: atom_id res chain seq x y z
N MET A 1 -10.28 30.74 -66.90
CA MET A 1 -10.21 29.32 -66.45
C MET A 1 -9.56 29.32 -65.08
N SER A 2 -10.35 29.08 -64.02
CA SER A 2 -9.93 29.16 -62.62
C SER A 2 -9.26 27.85 -62.17
N ASP A 3 -8.03 27.98 -61.68
CA ASP A 3 -7.17 26.87 -61.23
C ASP A 3 -7.74 26.23 -59.95
N ALA A 4 -8.41 25.08 -60.10
CA ALA A 4 -9.15 24.37 -59.05
C ALA A 4 -8.26 23.47 -58.18
N ARG A 5 -7.03 23.89 -57.86
CA ARG A 5 -6.17 23.12 -56.95
C ARG A 5 -6.54 23.41 -55.50
N THR A 6 -6.92 22.36 -54.78
CA THR A 6 -7.25 22.48 -53.36
C THR A 6 -6.03 22.90 -52.54
N ARG A 7 -6.26 23.47 -51.35
CA ARG A 7 -5.16 23.90 -50.46
C ARG A 7 -4.20 22.75 -50.12
N LEU A 8 -4.70 21.52 -50.08
CA LEU A 8 -3.92 20.29 -49.85
C LEU A 8 -2.99 19.97 -51.03
N ASP A 9 -3.46 20.12 -52.28
CA ASP A 9 -2.65 19.87 -53.48
C ASP A 9 -1.45 20.84 -53.58
N LYS A 10 -1.66 22.10 -53.17
CA LYS A 10 -0.59 23.12 -53.12
C LYS A 10 0.47 22.81 -52.06
N ILE A 11 0.09 22.19 -50.95
CA ILE A 11 1.02 21.78 -49.89
C ILE A 11 1.81 20.54 -50.35
N ASN A 12 1.14 19.53 -50.91
CA ASN A 12 1.77 18.30 -51.39
C ASN A 12 2.81 18.58 -52.49
N THR A 13 2.47 19.46 -53.44
CA THR A 13 3.40 19.88 -54.50
C THR A 13 4.61 20.65 -53.97
N ARG A 14 4.46 21.50 -52.95
CA ARG A 14 5.59 22.19 -52.28
C ARG A 14 6.52 21.24 -51.53
N ILE A 15 5.99 20.18 -50.91
CA ILE A 15 6.78 19.17 -50.21
C ILE A 15 7.61 18.36 -51.21
N ARG A 16 7.00 17.92 -52.33
CA ARG A 16 7.71 17.14 -53.37
C ARG A 16 8.78 17.93 -54.11
N ASN A 17 8.58 19.22 -54.35
CA ASN A 17 9.52 20.04 -55.13
C ASN A 17 10.64 20.68 -54.30
N ASN A 18 10.64 20.50 -52.97
CA ASN A 18 11.67 21.06 -52.09
C ASN A 18 12.29 19.98 -51.18
N PRO A 19 13.49 19.48 -51.50
CA PRO A 19 14.13 18.41 -50.72
C PRO A 19 14.49 18.86 -49.30
N VAL A 20 14.76 20.15 -49.08
CA VAL A 20 15.05 20.70 -47.74
C VAL A 20 13.81 20.67 -46.85
N LEU A 21 12.64 20.98 -47.41
CA LEU A 21 11.37 20.96 -46.68
C LEU A 21 10.98 19.52 -46.30
N SER A 22 11.19 18.57 -47.20
CA SER A 22 10.97 17.13 -46.92
C SER A 22 11.89 16.62 -45.81
N LEU A 23 13.16 17.03 -45.82
CA LEU A 23 14.12 16.66 -44.79
C LEU A 23 13.73 17.23 -43.41
N LEU A 24 13.33 18.51 -43.35
CA LEU A 24 12.87 19.13 -42.11
C LEU A 24 11.65 18.43 -41.52
N ILE A 25 10.67 18.03 -42.35
CA ILE A 25 9.49 17.28 -41.89
C ILE A 25 9.89 15.91 -41.36
N ALA A 26 10.74 15.17 -42.07
CA ALA A 26 11.22 13.85 -41.66
C ALA A 26 11.97 13.91 -40.31
N VAL A 27 12.85 14.89 -40.15
CA VAL A 27 13.57 15.13 -38.89
C VAL A 27 12.60 15.51 -37.77
N SER A 28 11.61 16.36 -38.04
CA SER A 28 10.60 16.75 -37.04
C SER A 28 9.78 15.54 -36.56
N THR A 29 9.33 14.68 -37.47
CA THR A 29 8.60 13.45 -37.12
C THR A 29 9.47 12.46 -36.36
N LEU A 30 10.76 12.37 -36.68
CA LEU A 30 11.71 11.51 -35.98
C LEU A 30 11.94 12.01 -34.54
N VAL A 31 12.12 13.31 -34.35
CA VAL A 31 12.32 13.93 -33.02
C VAL A 31 11.07 13.77 -32.16
N ILE A 32 9.87 13.98 -32.72
CA ILE A 32 8.60 13.78 -32.02
C ILE A 32 8.43 12.29 -31.64
N GLY A 33 8.72 11.37 -32.55
CA GLY A 33 8.66 9.92 -32.30
C GLY A 33 9.66 9.43 -31.25
N LEU A 34 10.89 9.98 -31.23
CA LEU A 34 11.89 9.65 -30.22
C LEU A 34 11.50 10.19 -28.83
N SER A 35 10.88 11.38 -28.78
CA SER A 35 10.43 12.00 -27.52
C SER A 35 9.26 11.25 -26.88
N THR A 36 8.26 10.83 -27.66
CA THR A 36 7.14 10.02 -27.14
C THR A 36 7.59 8.63 -26.71
N PHE A 37 8.49 7.99 -27.45
CA PHE A 37 9.09 6.72 -27.05
C PHE A 37 9.86 6.85 -25.74
N THR A 38 10.72 7.86 -25.60
CA THR A 38 11.51 8.09 -24.37
C THR A 38 10.61 8.35 -23.16
N ASN A 39 9.52 9.11 -23.32
CA ASN A 39 8.57 9.36 -22.22
C ASN A 39 7.79 8.10 -21.84
N ALA A 40 7.34 7.30 -22.82
CA ALA A 40 6.66 6.04 -22.54
C ALA A 40 7.60 5.03 -21.84
N THR A 41 8.86 4.96 -22.26
CA THR A 41 9.87 4.11 -21.60
C THR A 41 10.18 4.63 -20.19
N ARG A 42 10.22 5.93 -19.94
CA ARG A 42 10.40 6.48 -18.59
C ARG A 42 9.24 6.17 -17.66
N ASN A 43 7.99 6.36 -18.11
CA ASN A 43 6.81 5.99 -17.32
C ASN A 43 6.77 4.48 -17.05
N LEU A 44 7.13 3.67 -18.04
CA LEU A 44 7.22 2.23 -17.87
C LEU A 44 8.33 1.84 -16.89
N MET A 45 9.50 2.48 -17.00
CA MET A 45 10.61 2.26 -16.06
C MET A 45 10.25 2.75 -14.66
N ASP A 46 9.47 3.81 -14.49
CA ASP A 46 9.00 4.30 -13.18
C ASP A 46 8.05 3.29 -12.51
N LEU A 47 7.17 2.65 -13.28
CA LEU A 47 6.34 1.53 -12.81
C LEU A 47 7.16 0.30 -12.37
N PHE A 48 8.34 0.08 -12.97
CA PHE A 48 9.25 -1.01 -12.61
C PHE A 48 10.33 -0.62 -11.59
N SER A 49 10.64 0.67 -11.47
CA SER A 49 11.63 1.23 -10.53
C SER A 49 10.97 1.60 -9.19
N GLY A 50 9.65 1.75 -9.17
CA GLY A 50 8.81 1.90 -7.99
C GLY A 50 8.55 0.59 -7.23
N ALA A 51 9.41 -0.43 -7.40
CA ALA A 51 9.56 -1.44 -6.36
C ALA A 51 10.25 -0.77 -5.16
N GLU A 52 9.50 0.09 -4.46
CA GLU A 52 9.92 0.61 -3.16
C GLU A 52 10.33 -0.61 -2.34
N GLN A 53 11.60 -0.62 -1.94
CA GLN A 53 12.16 -1.70 -1.17
C GLN A 53 11.29 -1.88 0.06
N ARG A 54 10.68 -3.06 0.21
CA ARG A 54 9.76 -3.36 1.31
C ARG A 54 10.40 -2.87 2.62
N PRO A 55 9.70 -2.02 3.39
CA PRO A 55 10.22 -1.54 4.65
C PRO A 55 10.53 -2.71 5.58
N ALA A 56 11.53 -2.55 6.43
CA ALA A 56 12.01 -3.59 7.34
C ALA A 56 11.02 -3.85 8.48
N ILE A 57 9.82 -4.33 8.18
CA ILE A 57 8.72 -4.43 9.15
C ILE A 57 8.70 -5.72 9.95
N ASN A 58 9.39 -6.77 9.48
CA ASN A 58 9.34 -8.07 10.12
C ASN A 58 9.89 -7.99 11.56
N GLY A 59 9.27 -8.76 12.47
CA GLY A 59 9.60 -8.80 13.89
C GLY A 59 8.48 -8.31 14.80
N LEU A 60 8.84 -8.09 16.06
CA LEU A 60 7.92 -7.73 17.13
C LEU A 60 7.79 -6.21 17.27
N TRP A 61 6.55 -5.76 17.39
CA TRP A 61 6.14 -4.38 17.63
C TRP A 61 5.20 -4.34 18.83
N GLN A 62 5.22 -3.24 19.57
CA GLN A 62 4.37 -3.04 20.73
C GLN A 62 3.74 -1.66 20.71
N ALA A 63 2.47 -1.57 21.12
CA ALA A 63 1.73 -0.33 21.24
C ALA A 63 1.01 -0.28 22.60
N GLN A 64 0.85 0.92 23.14
CA GLN A 64 -0.17 1.17 24.15
C GLN A 64 -1.45 1.57 23.42
N VAL A 65 -2.52 0.82 23.61
CA VAL A 65 -3.80 1.01 22.94
C VAL A 65 -4.86 1.33 23.98
N SER A 66 -5.51 2.48 23.81
CA SER A 66 -6.68 2.87 24.58
C SER A 66 -7.91 2.68 23.70
N TYR A 67 -8.75 1.70 24.02
CA TYR A 67 -9.98 1.47 23.28
C TYR A 67 -11.09 2.46 23.70
N ASP A 68 -12.19 2.48 22.95
CA ASP A 68 -13.29 3.46 23.10
C ASP A 68 -14.25 3.16 24.26
N TRP A 69 -14.00 2.09 25.04
CA TRP A 69 -14.77 1.75 26.24
C TRP A 69 -14.00 2.03 27.55
N PRO A 70 -14.68 2.13 28.71
CA PRO A 70 -14.04 2.48 29.97
C PRO A 70 -12.98 1.46 30.44
N ASN A 71 -11.87 1.96 30.99
CA ASN A 71 -10.75 1.18 31.55
C ASN A 71 -10.13 0.19 30.55
N ALA A 72 -10.00 0.60 29.30
CA ALA A 72 -9.61 -0.25 28.19
C ALA A 72 -8.21 0.07 27.66
N ASP A 73 -7.24 0.21 28.57
CA ASP A 73 -5.85 0.44 28.23
C ASP A 73 -5.07 -0.88 28.22
N TYR A 74 -4.53 -1.25 27.06
CA TYR A 74 -3.81 -2.50 26.87
C TYR A 74 -2.47 -2.28 26.19
N GLN A 75 -1.48 -3.09 26.58
CA GLN A 75 -0.25 -3.21 25.83
C GLN A 75 -0.43 -4.29 24.77
N GLU A 76 -0.63 -3.87 23.52
CA GLU A 76 -0.81 -4.78 22.40
C GLU A 76 0.54 -5.08 21.72
N SER A 77 0.67 -6.30 21.19
CA SER A 77 1.85 -6.83 20.54
C SER A 77 1.52 -7.33 19.14
N PHE A 78 2.36 -6.97 18.17
CA PHE A 78 2.23 -7.34 16.77
C PHE A 78 3.50 -8.05 16.33
N ASN A 79 3.39 -9.27 15.83
CA ASN A 79 4.52 -10.03 15.29
C ASN A 79 4.32 -10.17 13.79
N PHE A 80 5.08 -9.40 13.01
CA PHE A 80 4.96 -9.35 11.56
C PHE A 80 6.02 -10.22 10.89
N ALA A 81 5.60 -10.90 9.83
CA ALA A 81 6.47 -11.61 8.92
C ALA A 81 5.94 -11.49 7.49
N GLY A 82 6.80 -11.75 6.52
CA GLY A 82 6.44 -11.70 5.10
C GLY A 82 7.59 -11.29 4.21
N SER A 83 7.33 -11.39 2.91
CA SER A 83 8.20 -10.93 1.82
C SER A 83 7.38 -10.13 0.82
N ASP A 84 8.05 -9.34 0.00
CA ASP A 84 7.44 -8.55 -1.07
C ASP A 84 6.24 -7.72 -0.56
N THR A 85 5.03 -7.98 -1.06
CA THR A 85 3.79 -7.31 -0.67
C THR A 85 2.99 -8.09 0.38
N GLN A 86 3.39 -9.30 0.75
CA GLN A 86 2.63 -10.14 1.68
C GLN A 86 2.93 -9.78 3.14
N LEU A 87 1.91 -9.77 3.99
CA LEU A 87 2.05 -9.62 5.43
C LEU A 87 1.27 -10.73 6.13
N TYR A 88 1.93 -11.45 7.02
CA TYR A 88 1.31 -12.46 7.88
C TYR A 88 1.92 -12.39 9.29
N GLY A 89 1.36 -13.15 10.21
CA GLY A 89 1.80 -13.17 11.61
C GLY A 89 0.63 -13.05 12.56
N SER A 90 0.81 -12.34 13.66
CA SER A 90 -0.22 -12.18 14.70
C SER A 90 -0.29 -10.76 15.24
N ALA A 91 -1.49 -10.35 15.65
CA ALA A 91 -1.74 -9.13 16.39
C ALA A 91 -2.59 -9.46 17.61
N SER A 92 -2.22 -8.94 18.77
CA SER A 92 -3.06 -9.09 19.95
C SER A 92 -4.24 -8.13 19.95
N PHE A 93 -5.32 -8.55 20.60
CA PHE A 93 -6.48 -7.73 20.90
C PHE A 93 -6.92 -8.06 22.33
N THR A 94 -6.92 -7.07 23.22
CA THR A 94 -7.17 -7.22 24.65
C THR A 94 -6.27 -8.27 25.31
N GLY A 95 -5.01 -8.38 24.84
CA GLY A 95 -4.02 -9.34 25.31
C GLY A 95 -4.08 -10.75 24.69
N SER A 96 -5.10 -11.07 23.88
CA SER A 96 -5.18 -12.36 23.17
C SER A 96 -4.59 -12.26 21.78
N MET A 97 -3.70 -13.18 21.39
CA MET A 97 -3.06 -13.20 20.07
C MET A 97 -3.98 -13.76 18.99
N ASN A 98 -4.20 -12.99 17.92
CA ASN A 98 -5.02 -13.38 16.78
C ASN A 98 -4.20 -13.40 15.49
N GLY A 99 -4.50 -14.34 14.60
CA GLY A 99 -3.84 -14.46 13.31
C GLY A 99 -4.17 -13.28 12.39
N ILE A 100 -3.15 -12.78 11.69
CA ILE A 100 -3.29 -11.77 10.64
C ILE A 100 -3.88 -12.42 9.39
N LEU A 101 -4.95 -11.82 8.88
CA LEU A 101 -5.61 -12.20 7.63
C LEU A 101 -5.53 -11.04 6.64
N GLU A 102 -5.57 -11.35 5.35
CA GLU A 102 -5.58 -10.36 4.25
C GLU A 102 -4.44 -9.33 4.32
N GLY A 103 -3.32 -9.72 4.95
CA GLY A 103 -2.22 -8.82 5.21
C GLY A 103 -1.46 -8.45 3.94
N ALA A 104 -1.29 -7.15 3.72
CA ALA A 104 -0.57 -6.61 2.58
C ALA A 104 0.26 -5.37 2.95
N ILE A 105 1.37 -5.19 2.24
CA ILE A 105 2.21 -3.98 2.26
C ILE A 105 2.27 -3.37 0.87
N ALA A 106 2.14 -2.05 0.81
CA ALA A 106 2.34 -1.24 -0.37
C ALA A 106 3.14 0.02 0.01
N GLY A 107 4.40 0.06 -0.40
CA GLY A 107 5.34 1.10 0.03
C GLY A 107 5.47 1.14 1.56
N ASP A 108 5.32 2.33 2.13
CA ASP A 108 5.32 2.58 3.57
C ASP A 108 3.95 2.38 4.25
N THR A 109 2.99 1.76 3.55
CA THR A 109 1.67 1.47 4.13
C THR A 109 1.42 -0.02 4.25
N LEU A 110 0.66 -0.39 5.26
CA LEU A 110 0.23 -1.76 5.49
C LEU A 110 -1.25 -1.82 5.82
N ARG A 111 -1.86 -2.97 5.53
CA ARG A 111 -3.22 -3.28 5.95
C ARG A 111 -3.34 -4.74 6.30
N PHE A 112 -4.20 -5.05 7.26
CA PHE A 112 -4.62 -6.41 7.56
C PHE A 112 -5.90 -6.42 8.37
N ILE A 113 -6.46 -7.62 8.59
CA ILE A 113 -7.55 -7.82 9.54
C ILE A 113 -7.19 -8.90 10.57
N THR A 114 -7.79 -8.82 11.75
CA THR A 114 -7.93 -9.95 12.67
C THR A 114 -9.40 -10.18 13.00
N LYS A 115 -9.70 -11.32 13.61
CA LYS A 115 -11.06 -11.71 13.99
C LYS A 115 -11.08 -12.22 15.42
N THR A 116 -12.10 -11.85 16.18
CA THR A 116 -12.33 -12.36 17.54
C THR A 116 -13.80 -12.75 17.72
N PRO A 117 -14.10 -13.78 18.54
CA PRO A 117 -15.46 -14.07 18.93
C PRO A 117 -15.90 -13.14 20.07
N GLU A 118 -17.02 -12.44 19.89
CA GLU A 118 -17.71 -11.69 20.94
C GLU A 118 -18.92 -12.49 21.41
N SER A 119 -19.06 -12.67 22.73
CA SER A 119 -20.19 -13.39 23.32
C SER A 119 -20.97 -12.47 24.24
N LEU A 120 -22.29 -12.42 24.06
CA LEU A 120 -23.20 -11.67 24.93
C LEU A 120 -24.03 -12.64 25.77
N GLY A 121 -23.69 -12.76 27.05
CA GLY A 121 -24.37 -13.66 27.99
C GLY A 121 -24.27 -15.12 27.56
N SER A 122 -25.41 -15.80 27.48
CA SER A 122 -25.53 -17.20 27.03
C SER A 122 -25.93 -17.35 25.56
N GLY A 123 -25.91 -16.26 24.78
CA GLY A 123 -26.20 -16.28 23.35
C GLY A 123 -25.06 -16.91 22.52
N PRO A 124 -25.29 -17.14 21.21
CA PRO A 124 -24.23 -17.55 20.30
C PRO A 124 -23.12 -16.49 20.25
N ALA A 125 -21.88 -16.89 19.96
CA ALA A 125 -20.83 -15.93 19.68
C ALA A 125 -21.06 -15.26 18.31
N GLN A 126 -20.78 -13.97 18.21
CA GLN A 126 -20.68 -13.25 16.94
C GLN A 126 -19.23 -12.91 16.64
N GLU A 127 -18.88 -12.90 15.36
CA GLU A 127 -17.53 -12.56 14.94
C GLU A 127 -17.39 -11.04 14.85
N ALA A 128 -16.41 -10.50 15.57
CA ALA A 128 -15.92 -9.14 15.40
C ALA A 128 -14.70 -9.16 14.48
N ILE A 129 -14.64 -8.20 13.55
CA ILE A 129 -13.55 -8.02 12.58
C ILE A 129 -12.83 -6.73 12.92
N HIS A 130 -11.52 -6.81 13.14
CA HIS A 130 -10.67 -5.65 13.42
C HIS A 130 -9.83 -5.34 12.19
N ARG A 131 -10.10 -4.21 11.53
CA ARG A 131 -9.38 -3.76 10.34
C ARG A 131 -8.29 -2.78 10.73
N TYR A 132 -7.06 -3.09 10.38
CA TYR A 132 -5.91 -2.26 10.66
C TYR A 132 -5.40 -1.64 9.36
N GLN A 133 -5.15 -0.33 9.41
CA GLN A 133 -4.40 0.41 8.39
C GLN A 133 -3.23 1.06 9.11
N GLY A 134 -2.02 0.86 8.60
CA GLY A 134 -0.80 1.36 9.21
C GLY A 134 0.04 2.15 8.24
N LYS A 135 0.66 3.23 8.72
CA LYS A 135 1.72 3.96 8.03
C LYS A 135 3.03 3.78 8.79
N ILE A 136 4.06 3.33 8.08
CA ILE A 136 5.37 3.04 8.62
C ILE A 136 6.20 4.32 8.57
N VAL A 137 6.76 4.73 9.70
CA VAL A 137 7.58 5.93 9.84
C VAL A 137 8.81 5.57 10.67
N GLY A 138 9.87 5.11 10.00
CA GLY A 138 11.09 4.65 10.66
C GLY A 138 10.85 3.39 11.51
N ASP A 139 11.05 3.50 12.83
CA ASP A 139 10.82 2.43 13.81
C ASP A 139 9.47 2.53 14.53
N GLU A 140 8.54 3.29 13.93
CA GLU A 140 7.16 3.44 14.39
C GLU A 140 6.16 3.06 13.29
N ILE A 141 4.99 2.59 13.69
CA ILE A 141 3.84 2.39 12.81
C ILE A 141 2.65 3.13 13.41
N GLU A 142 2.15 4.11 12.69
CA GLU A 142 0.92 4.84 13.02
C GLU A 142 -0.26 4.01 12.51
N PHE A 143 -1.06 3.48 13.43
CA PHE A 143 -2.22 2.65 13.11
C PHE A 143 -3.52 3.41 13.25
N VAL A 144 -4.46 3.10 12.36
CA VAL A 144 -5.90 3.25 12.57
C VAL A 144 -6.50 1.85 12.62
N MET A 145 -7.28 1.57 13.66
CA MET A 145 -8.05 0.34 13.80
C MET A 145 -9.54 0.63 13.82
N GLN A 146 -10.30 -0.08 12.99
CA GLN A 146 -11.77 -0.09 13.00
C GLN A 146 -12.27 -1.48 13.37
N THR A 147 -13.12 -1.58 14.39
CA THR A 147 -13.84 -2.83 14.70
C THR A 147 -15.23 -2.79 14.08
N GLU A 148 -15.61 -3.87 13.40
CA GLU A 148 -16.92 -4.07 12.76
C GLU A 148 -17.49 -5.42 13.15
N GLY A 149 -18.81 -5.60 12.99
CA GLY A 149 -19.47 -6.85 13.39
C GLY A 149 -19.62 -6.94 14.91
N GLY A 150 -19.58 -8.16 15.44
CA GLY A 150 -19.80 -8.39 16.87
C GLY A 150 -21.16 -7.86 17.37
N TYR A 151 -21.25 -7.69 18.68
CA TYR A 151 -22.43 -7.15 19.37
C TYR A 151 -22.34 -5.65 19.62
N SER A 152 -21.15 -5.08 19.51
CA SER A 152 -20.85 -3.70 19.91
C SER A 152 -20.35 -2.88 18.72
N ALA A 153 -20.87 -1.65 18.58
CA ALA A 153 -20.36 -0.69 17.61
C ALA A 153 -19.20 0.10 18.24
N HIS A 154 -18.10 0.24 17.49
CA HIS A 154 -16.90 0.93 17.93
C HIS A 154 -16.51 2.04 16.96
N VAL A 155 -15.99 3.14 17.48
CA VAL A 155 -15.38 4.18 16.66
C VAL A 155 -13.97 3.75 16.22
N PRO A 156 -13.43 4.28 15.10
CA PRO A 156 -12.03 4.06 14.78
C PRO A 156 -11.15 4.62 15.90
N ILE A 157 -10.09 3.89 16.23
CA ILE A 157 -9.07 4.33 17.18
C ILE A 157 -7.71 4.45 16.49
N GLU A 158 -6.89 5.36 16.99
CA GLU A 158 -5.54 5.61 16.50
C GLU A 158 -4.52 5.29 17.59
N PHE A 159 -3.40 4.67 17.22
CA PHE A 159 -2.30 4.39 18.15
C PHE A 159 -0.99 4.18 17.40
N THR A 160 0.13 4.28 18.11
CA THR A 160 1.46 4.09 17.53
C THR A 160 2.11 2.84 18.10
N ALA A 161 2.50 1.91 17.22
CA ALA A 161 3.34 0.78 17.57
C ALA A 161 4.82 1.13 17.36
N LYS A 162 5.69 0.69 18.28
CA LYS A 162 7.14 0.85 18.18
C LYS A 162 7.81 -0.50 18.07
N ARG A 163 8.91 -0.57 17.32
CA ARG A 163 9.70 -1.80 17.21
C ARG A 163 10.22 -2.19 18.59
N ASN A 164 9.92 -3.40 19.03
CA ASN A 164 10.51 -3.93 20.24
C ASN A 164 11.88 -4.53 19.92
N SER A 165 12.95 -3.82 20.28
CA SER A 165 14.33 -4.30 20.12
C SER A 165 14.73 -5.37 21.15
N ASN A 166 13.85 -5.71 22.10
CA ASN A 166 14.07 -6.80 23.04
C ASN A 166 13.41 -8.10 22.52
N PRO A 167 14.17 -9.16 22.23
CA PRO A 167 13.60 -10.45 21.89
C PRO A 167 12.77 -10.99 23.06
N PRO A 168 11.73 -11.81 22.80
CA PRO A 168 10.99 -12.48 23.86
C PRO A 168 11.97 -13.24 24.77
N PRO A 169 11.82 -13.23 26.10
CA PRO A 169 12.62 -14.08 26.96
C PRO A 169 12.45 -15.52 26.50
N THR A 170 13.56 -16.16 26.10
CA THR A 170 13.61 -17.58 25.78
C THR A 170 13.01 -18.35 26.95
N GLN A 171 11.84 -18.96 26.72
CA GLN A 171 11.17 -19.78 27.71
C GLN A 171 12.13 -20.89 28.18
N PRO A 172 12.44 -20.99 29.49
CA PRO A 172 13.32 -22.05 29.98
C PRO A 172 12.68 -23.40 29.68
N ALA A 173 13.50 -24.33 29.18
CA ALA A 173 13.09 -25.69 28.86
C ALA A 173 12.41 -26.35 30.08
N PRO A 174 11.34 -27.13 29.87
CA PRO A 174 10.74 -27.89 30.96
C PRO A 174 11.75 -28.90 31.51
N ASN A 175 11.90 -28.91 32.84
CA ASN A 175 12.69 -29.89 33.59
C ASN A 175 12.13 -31.31 33.44
#